data_AF-A0A9E6A7U3-F1
#
_entry.id   AF-A0A9E6A7U3-F1
#
_cell.length_a   1.000
_cell.length_b   1.000
_cell.length_c   1.000
_cell.angle_alpha   90.00
_cell.angle_beta   90.00
_cell.angle_gamma   90.00
#
_symmetry.space_group_name_H-M   'P 1'
#
loop_
_entity.id
_entity.type
_entity.pdbx_description
1 polymer ?
#
loop_
_entity_poly.entity_id
_entity_poly.type
_entity_poly.pdbx_seq_one_letter_code
_entity_poly.pdbx_strand_id
1 'polypeptide(L)'
;MSSKLTKFISLAITLWIAKVFLLSLPYKFTKHPDTEHIFGTIGAWMSGNFSQGLGEFFSSYAAYLVGSVELIASALLLLASAIWILNAFNLLKPALAHRHLYIAGGLLSSAVMSGAAFFHLFTPLGIEVIHQGASDEGSLFYAAVSILVLGLVLAFINKIQKTT
;
A
#
# COMPACT_ATOMS: atom_id res chain seq x y z
N MET A 1 -12.97 -20.50 10.15
CA MET A 1 -13.80 -19.44 9.53
C MET A 1 -14.62 -20.05 8.40
N SER A 2 -15.87 -19.60 8.24
CA SER A 2 -16.67 -19.92 7.04
C SER A 2 -15.97 -19.38 5.79
N SER A 3 -15.94 -20.16 4.70
CA SER A 3 -15.32 -19.74 3.43
C SER A 3 -15.94 -18.46 2.86
N LYS A 4 -17.24 -18.22 3.12
CA LYS A 4 -17.93 -16.98 2.76
C LYS A 4 -17.41 -15.78 3.56
N LEU A 5 -17.21 -15.94 4.86
CA LEU A 5 -16.72 -14.85 5.72
C LEU A 5 -15.31 -14.40 5.30
N THR A 6 -14.41 -15.33 4.99
CA THR A 6 -13.06 -15.00 4.50
C THR A 6 -13.09 -14.17 3.22
N LYS A 7 -14.03 -14.46 2.31
CA LYS A 7 -14.21 -13.71 1.06
C LYS A 7 -14.66 -12.28 1.31
N PHE A 8 -15.66 -12.07 2.17
CA PHE A 8 -16.12 -10.74 2.55
C PHE A 8 -15.05 -9.93 3.29
N ILE A 9 -14.30 -10.55 4.22
CA ILE A 9 -13.17 -9.88 4.88
C ILE A 9 -12.09 -9.51 3.86
N SER A 10 -11.77 -10.41 2.92
CA SER A 10 -10.78 -10.12 1.87
C SER A 10 -11.21 -8.93 1.01
N LEU A 11 -12.49 -8.85 0.64
CA LEU A 11 -13.03 -7.71 -0.09
C LEU A 11 -12.93 -6.41 0.71
N ALA A 12 -13.32 -6.42 1.98
CA ALA A 12 -13.27 -5.23 2.83
C ALA A 12 -11.83 -4.70 2.98
N ILE A 13 -10.87 -5.59 3.20
CA ILE A 13 -9.45 -5.23 3.26
C ILE A 13 -8.97 -4.67 1.92
N THR A 14 -9.27 -5.35 0.80
CA THR A 14 -8.90 -4.87 -0.53
C THR A 14 -9.42 -3.47 -0.79
N LEU A 15 -10.69 -3.19 -0.48
CA LEU A 15 -11.28 -1.88 -0.73
C LEU A 15 -10.62 -0.79 0.11
N TRP A 16 -10.27 -1.08 1.37
CA TRP A 16 -9.50 -0.15 2.20
C TRP A 16 -8.12 0.16 1.60
N ILE A 17 -7.35 -0.87 1.30
CA ILE A 17 -5.99 -0.71 0.73
C ILE A 17 -6.06 0.04 -0.60
N ALA A 18 -6.93 -0.40 -1.51
CA ALA A 18 -7.07 0.22 -2.82
C ALA A 18 -7.55 1.67 -2.71
N LYS A 19 -8.47 1.99 -1.80
CA LYS A 19 -8.89 3.37 -1.54
C LYS A 19 -7.69 4.24 -1.18
N VAL A 20 -6.91 3.86 -0.18
CA VAL A 20 -5.77 4.68 0.28
C VAL A 20 -4.72 4.81 -0.82
N PHE A 21 -4.34 3.69 -1.45
CA PHE A 21 -3.32 3.69 -2.50
C PHE A 21 -3.76 4.54 -3.70
N LEU A 22 -4.93 4.25 -4.28
CA LEU A 22 -5.42 4.94 -5.48
C LEU A 22 -5.69 6.43 -5.25
N LEU A 23 -6.20 6.82 -4.07
CA LEU A 23 -6.40 8.24 -3.75
C LEU A 23 -5.08 8.99 -3.52
N SER A 24 -4.00 8.29 -3.17
CA SER A 24 -2.68 8.89 -3.01
C SER A 24 -1.90 9.04 -4.33
N LEU A 25 -2.28 8.30 -5.38
CA LEU A 25 -1.55 8.31 -6.67
C LEU A 25 -1.51 9.68 -7.35
N PRO A 26 -2.60 10.47 -7.41
CA PRO A 26 -2.55 11.81 -7.99
C PRO A 26 -1.45 12.65 -7.34
N TYR A 27 -1.38 12.66 -6.00
CA TYR A 27 -0.36 13.40 -5.26
C TYR A 27 1.07 13.01 -5.66
N LYS A 28 1.31 11.72 -5.91
CA LYS A 28 2.63 11.17 -6.26
C LYS A 28 3.02 11.42 -7.70
N PHE A 29 2.08 11.31 -8.64
CA PHE A 29 2.37 11.47 -10.06
C PHE A 29 2.32 12.92 -10.55
N THR A 30 1.65 13.83 -9.83
CA THR A 30 1.53 15.25 -10.22
C THR A 30 2.51 16.19 -9.50
N LYS A 31 3.42 15.66 -8.68
CA LYS A 31 4.37 16.45 -7.85
C LYS A 31 3.65 17.42 -6.91
N HIS A 32 2.66 16.91 -6.17
CA HIS A 32 1.97 17.72 -5.17
C HIS A 32 2.95 18.24 -4.11
N PRO A 33 2.82 19.48 -3.61
CA PRO A 33 3.75 20.05 -2.62
C PRO A 33 3.99 19.17 -1.39
N ASP A 34 2.94 18.54 -0.85
CA ASP A 34 3.06 17.62 0.30
C ASP A 34 3.90 16.38 -0.04
N THR A 35 3.75 15.82 -1.24
CA THR A 35 4.57 14.70 -1.70
C THR A 35 6.03 15.11 -1.79
N GLU A 36 6.31 16.24 -2.45
CA GLU A 36 7.67 16.76 -2.58
C GLU A 36 8.29 17.05 -1.21
N HIS A 37 7.49 17.53 -0.26
CA HIS A 37 7.94 17.72 1.12
C HIS A 37 8.29 16.40 1.82
N ILE A 38 7.43 15.38 1.75
CA ILE A 38 7.68 14.08 2.38
C ILE A 38 8.94 13.42 1.79
N PHE A 39 8.98 13.27 0.47
CA PHE A 39 10.10 12.61 -0.20
C PHE A 39 11.38 13.44 -0.15
N GLY A 40 11.27 14.78 -0.17
CA GLY A 40 12.38 15.69 0.02
C GLY A 40 12.98 15.64 1.43
N THR A 41 12.14 15.57 2.48
CA THR A 41 12.60 15.41 3.87
C THR A 41 13.37 14.10 4.04
N ILE A 42 12.84 12.99 3.53
CA ILE A 42 13.52 11.70 3.59
C ILE A 42 14.82 11.73 2.76
N GLY A 43 14.78 12.29 1.55
CA GLY A 43 15.96 12.37 0.69
C GLY A 43 17.05 13.26 1.28
N ALA A 44 16.72 14.38 1.91
CA ALA A 44 17.67 15.21 2.64
C ALA A 44 18.32 14.46 3.81
N TRP A 45 17.52 13.69 4.56
CA TRP A 45 18.04 12.82 5.61
C TRP A 45 18.97 11.74 5.04
N MET A 46 18.63 11.12 3.90
CA MET A 46 19.49 10.14 3.24
C MET A 46 20.81 10.73 2.75
N SER A 47 20.77 11.96 2.18
CA SER A 47 21.97 12.68 1.75
C SER A 47 22.94 12.93 2.90
N GLY A 48 22.42 13.28 4.08
CA GLY A 48 23.24 13.56 5.26
C GLY A 48 23.76 12.31 5.99
N ASN A 49 23.04 11.18 5.91
CA ASN A 49 23.37 9.97 6.68
C ASN A 49 24.05 8.85 5.87
N PHE A 50 23.83 8.80 4.55
CA PHE A 50 24.34 7.71 3.71
C PHE A 50 25.17 8.21 2.53
N SER A 51 24.55 8.87 1.56
CA SER A 51 25.24 9.46 0.42
C SER A 51 24.37 10.48 -0.29
N GLN A 52 25.00 11.55 -0.79
CA GLN A 52 24.32 12.61 -1.52
C GLN A 52 23.54 12.08 -2.73
N GLY A 53 24.16 11.21 -3.54
CA GLY A 53 23.50 10.65 -4.73
C GLY A 53 22.27 9.80 -4.41
N LEU A 54 22.26 9.08 -3.29
CA LEU A 54 21.09 8.32 -2.86
C LEU A 54 19.94 9.24 -2.45
N GLY A 55 20.23 10.31 -1.71
CA GLY A 55 19.22 11.27 -1.29
C GLY A 55 18.64 12.06 -2.46
N GLU A 56 19.45 12.50 -3.42
CA GLU A 56 18.99 13.16 -4.65
C GLU A 56 18.08 12.24 -5.49
N PHE A 57 18.45 10.97 -5.61
CA PHE A 57 17.61 9.97 -6.25
C PHE A 57 16.27 9.80 -5.52
N PHE A 58 16.31 9.68 -4.19
CA PHE A 58 15.11 9.47 -3.39
C PHE A 58 14.15 10.65 -3.50
N SER A 59 14.64 11.88 -3.34
CA SER A 59 13.83 13.10 -3.48
C SER A 59 13.19 13.21 -4.88
N SER A 60 13.89 12.77 -5.92
CA SER A 60 13.43 12.96 -7.31
C SER A 60 12.53 11.84 -7.84
N TYR A 61 12.74 10.59 -7.39
CA TYR A 61 12.15 9.41 -8.02
C TYR A 61 11.35 8.51 -7.09
N ALA A 62 11.57 8.58 -5.76
CA ALA A 62 10.94 7.62 -4.85
C ALA A 62 9.40 7.74 -4.83
N ALA A 63 8.84 8.94 -5.01
CA ALA A 63 7.39 9.14 -5.12
C ALA A 63 6.78 8.32 -6.28
N TYR A 64 7.42 8.35 -7.46
CA TYR A 64 7.00 7.62 -8.64
C TYR A 64 7.14 6.10 -8.46
N LEU A 65 8.21 5.65 -7.83
CA LEU A 65 8.44 4.24 -7.56
C LEU A 65 7.39 3.69 -6.58
N VAL A 66 7.18 4.37 -5.45
CA VAL A 66 6.16 4.00 -4.46
C VAL A 66 4.77 4.01 -5.10
N GLY A 67 4.42 5.07 -5.82
CA GLY A 67 3.12 5.16 -6.52
C GLY A 67 2.90 4.05 -7.55
N SER A 68 3.96 3.65 -8.26
CA SER A 68 3.88 2.53 -9.22
C SER A 68 3.62 1.19 -8.51
N VAL A 69 4.29 0.93 -7.39
CA VAL A 69 4.07 -0.30 -6.62
C VAL A 69 2.68 -0.32 -5.98
N GLU A 70 2.20 0.81 -5.47
CA GLU A 70 0.83 0.96 -4.95
C GLU A 70 -0.24 0.72 -6.01
N LEU A 71 -0.01 1.21 -7.24
CA LEU A 71 -0.90 0.95 -8.38
C LEU A 71 -0.95 -0.55 -8.72
N ILE A 72 0.22 -1.21 -8.79
CA ILE A 72 0.31 -2.65 -9.04
C ILE A 72 -0.40 -3.44 -7.93
N ALA A 73 -0.13 -3.11 -6.65
CA ALA A 73 -0.79 -3.76 -5.52
C ALA A 73 -2.31 -3.60 -5.57
N SER A 74 -2.80 -2.38 -5.85
CA SER A 74 -4.23 -2.10 -6.00
C SER A 74 -4.84 -2.91 -7.16
N ALA A 75 -4.17 -2.98 -8.30
CA ALA A 75 -4.62 -3.74 -9.46
C ALA A 75 -4.72 -5.24 -9.14
N LEU A 76 -3.72 -5.82 -8.48
CA LEU A 76 -3.73 -7.23 -8.06
C LEU A 76 -4.90 -7.54 -7.13
N LEU A 77 -5.11 -6.70 -6.11
CA LEU A 77 -6.15 -6.88 -5.11
C LEU A 77 -7.57 -6.71 -5.70
N LEU A 78 -7.78 -5.68 -6.52
CA LEU A 78 -9.04 -5.45 -7.21
C LEU A 78 -9.34 -6.54 -8.23
N LEU A 79 -8.32 -7.01 -8.97
CA LEU A 79 -8.47 -8.13 -9.90
C LEU A 79 -8.86 -9.41 -9.17
N ALA A 80 -8.21 -9.71 -8.04
CA ALA A 80 -8.56 -10.85 -7.19
C ALA A 80 -10.04 -10.80 -6.76
N SER A 81 -10.50 -9.61 -6.36
CA SER A 81 -11.89 -9.36 -5.94
C SER A 81 -12.86 -9.49 -7.10
N ALA A 82 -12.54 -8.94 -8.28
CA ALA A 82 -13.36 -9.03 -9.48
C ALA A 82 -13.52 -10.48 -9.95
N ILE A 83 -12.43 -11.26 -10.01
CA ILE A 83 -12.49 -12.69 -10.38
C ILE A 83 -13.38 -13.45 -9.41
N TRP A 84 -13.24 -13.19 -8.10
CA TRP A 84 -14.08 -13.84 -7.10
C TRP A 84 -15.57 -13.52 -7.31
N ILE A 85 -15.92 -12.26 -7.56
CA ILE A 85 -17.30 -11.82 -7.83
C ILE A 85 -17.83 -12.48 -9.11
N LEU A 86 -17.09 -12.44 -10.20
CA LEU A 86 -17.50 -13.04 -11.48
C LEU A 86 -17.70 -14.55 -11.38
N ASN A 87 -16.84 -15.25 -10.63
CA ASN A 87 -17.03 -16.67 -10.31
C ASN A 87 -18.31 -16.92 -9.49
N ALA A 88 -18.68 -16.01 -8.57
CA ALA A 88 -19.91 -16.13 -7.79
C ALA A 88 -21.18 -16.00 -8.65
N PHE A 89 -21.08 -15.32 -9.80
CA PHE A 89 -22.16 -15.22 -10.81
C PHE A 89 -22.06 -16.30 -11.91
N ASN A 90 -21.16 -17.28 -11.80
CA ASN A 90 -20.89 -18.30 -12.83
C ASN A 90 -20.49 -17.73 -14.21
N LEU A 91 -19.92 -16.51 -14.24
CA LEU A 91 -19.51 -15.84 -15.48
C LEU A 91 -18.13 -16.25 -15.99
N LEU A 92 -17.31 -16.88 -15.13
CA LEU A 92 -15.96 -17.33 -15.47
C LEU A 92 -15.78 -18.81 -15.10
N LYS A 93 -14.97 -19.52 -15.87
CA LYS A 93 -14.51 -20.87 -15.49
C LYS A 93 -13.62 -20.73 -14.24
N PRO A 94 -13.76 -21.60 -13.22
CA PRO A 94 -13.08 -21.47 -11.93
C PRO A 94 -11.57 -21.75 -11.94
N ALA A 95 -10.87 -21.48 -13.05
CA ALA A 95 -9.46 -21.80 -13.25
C ALA A 95 -8.49 -20.73 -12.73
N LEU A 96 -8.90 -19.46 -12.55
CA LEU A 96 -8.01 -18.42 -12.04
C LEU A 96 -7.99 -18.39 -10.50
N ALA A 97 -6.81 -18.64 -9.93
CA ALA A 97 -6.58 -18.66 -8.51
C ALA A 97 -6.51 -17.23 -7.92
N HIS A 98 -7.67 -16.57 -7.81
CA HIS A 98 -7.87 -15.28 -7.12
C HIS A 98 -7.16 -15.19 -5.75
N ARG A 99 -7.04 -16.32 -5.05
CA ARG A 99 -6.28 -16.48 -3.81
C ARG A 99 -4.81 -16.09 -3.92
N HIS A 100 -4.10 -16.49 -4.98
CA HIS A 100 -2.69 -16.14 -5.17
C HIS A 100 -2.51 -14.63 -5.40
N LEU A 101 -3.47 -14.00 -6.08
CA LEU A 101 -3.48 -12.55 -6.27
C LEU A 101 -3.70 -11.80 -4.95
N TYR A 102 -4.59 -12.27 -4.07
CA TYR A 102 -4.75 -11.71 -2.72
C TYR A 102 -3.47 -11.84 -1.89
N ILE A 103 -2.79 -12.98 -1.95
CA ILE A 103 -1.53 -13.19 -1.23
C ILE A 103 -0.44 -12.25 -1.76
N ALA A 104 -0.25 -12.22 -3.08
CA ALA A 104 0.76 -11.36 -3.71
C ALA A 104 0.48 -9.88 -3.44
N GLY A 105 -0.76 -9.42 -3.67
CA GLY A 105 -1.17 -8.04 -3.41
C GLY A 105 -1.03 -7.65 -1.94
N GLY A 106 -1.47 -8.51 -1.01
CA GLY A 106 -1.37 -8.24 0.42
C GLY A 106 0.08 -8.15 0.92
N LEU A 107 0.96 -9.06 0.47
CA LEU A 107 2.39 -9.00 0.80
C LEU A 107 3.05 -7.78 0.19
N LEU A 108 2.71 -7.43 -1.06
CA LEU A 108 3.26 -6.24 -1.73
C LEU A 108 2.85 -4.96 -1.00
N SER A 109 1.57 -4.81 -0.65
CA SER A 109 1.07 -3.69 0.16
C SER A 109 1.80 -3.60 1.50
N SER A 110 2.01 -4.73 2.17
CA SER A 110 2.71 -4.78 3.45
C SER A 110 4.18 -4.39 3.33
N ALA A 111 4.85 -4.81 2.26
CA ALA A 111 6.25 -4.49 2.01
C ALA A 111 6.44 -2.98 1.77
N VAL A 112 5.62 -2.36 0.93
CA VAL A 112 5.72 -0.91 0.67
C VAL A 112 5.41 -0.10 1.93
N MET A 113 4.37 -0.47 2.67
CA MET A 113 3.98 0.26 3.89
C MET A 113 4.94 0.03 5.06
N SER A 114 5.68 -1.08 5.09
CA SER A 114 6.82 -1.25 6.01
C SER A 114 7.87 -0.16 5.79
N GLY A 115 8.17 0.19 4.54
CA GLY A 115 9.07 1.31 4.21
C GLY A 115 8.52 2.65 4.67
N ALA A 116 7.25 2.93 4.40
CA ALA A 116 6.60 4.16 4.86
C ALA A 116 6.63 4.29 6.39
N ALA A 117 6.20 3.25 7.12
CA ALA A 117 6.23 3.23 8.58
C ALA A 117 7.64 3.38 9.15
N PHE A 118 8.64 2.76 8.52
CA PHE A 118 10.04 2.95 8.88
C PHE A 118 10.47 4.42 8.77
N PHE A 119 10.16 5.09 7.66
CA PHE A 119 10.57 6.49 7.48
C PHE A 119 9.88 7.44 8.47
N HIS A 120 8.61 7.20 8.83
CA HIS A 120 7.96 7.97 9.89
C HIS A 120 8.65 7.79 11.26
N LEU A 121 9.11 6.59 11.59
CA LEU A 121 9.66 6.27 12.91
C LEU A 121 11.14 6.58 13.08
N PHE A 122 11.93 6.46 12.01
CA PHE A 122 13.39 6.49 12.07
C PHE A 122 14.02 7.64 11.28
N THR A 123 13.21 8.57 10.77
CA THR A 123 13.70 9.79 10.10
C THR A 123 13.02 11.04 10.65
N PRO A 124 13.53 12.24 10.32
CA PRO A 124 12.91 13.51 10.71
C PRO A 124 11.50 13.74 10.17
N LEU A 125 10.97 12.84 9.32
CA LEU A 125 9.58 12.90 8.88
C LEU A 125 8.60 12.86 10.05
N GLY A 126 8.88 12.03 11.08
CA GLY A 126 8.03 11.90 12.27
C GLY A 126 6.68 11.23 11.99
N ILE A 127 5.89 10.96 13.04
CA ILE A 127 4.53 10.43 12.90
C ILE A 127 3.59 11.46 12.28
N GLU A 128 3.63 12.68 12.81
CA GLU A 128 2.89 13.82 12.28
C GLU A 128 3.74 14.52 11.22
N VAL A 129 3.20 14.64 10.02
CA VAL A 129 3.80 15.38 8.91
C VAL A 129 3.30 16.81 8.97
N ILE A 130 4.21 17.76 9.21
CA ILE A 130 3.89 19.18 9.27
C ILE A 130 4.38 19.87 7.99
N HIS A 131 3.45 20.34 7.17
CA HIS A 131 3.75 21.12 5.97
C HIS A 131 3.03 22.47 6.00
N GLN A 132 3.77 23.57 5.81
CA GLN A 132 3.23 24.94 5.82
C GLN A 132 2.40 25.29 7.08
N GLY A 133 2.76 24.71 8.22
CA GLY A 133 2.07 24.94 9.51
C GLY A 133 0.80 24.11 9.70
N ALA A 134 0.41 23.27 8.73
CA ALA A 134 -0.65 22.28 8.88
C ALA A 134 -0.05 20.89 9.20
N SER A 135 -0.59 20.24 10.22
CA SER A 135 -0.28 18.84 10.56
C SER A 135 -1.28 17.91 9.88
N ASP A 136 -0.83 16.73 9.45
CA ASP A 136 -1.70 15.65 8.99
C ASP A 136 -2.31 14.83 10.15
N GLU A 137 -2.04 15.22 11.41
CA GLU A 137 -2.45 14.55 12.65
C GLU A 137 -2.05 13.06 12.69
N GLY A 138 -0.99 12.69 11.97
CA GLY A 138 -0.50 11.31 11.85
C GLY A 138 -1.31 10.41 10.93
N SER A 139 -2.27 10.96 10.18
CA SER A 139 -3.16 10.20 9.31
C SER A 139 -2.40 9.35 8.28
N LEU A 140 -1.28 9.85 7.73
CA LEU A 140 -0.44 9.08 6.80
C LEU A 140 0.24 7.88 7.49
N PHE A 141 0.76 8.08 8.70
CA PHE A 141 1.37 7.01 9.48
C PHE A 141 0.34 5.93 9.86
N TYR A 142 -0.83 6.32 10.36
CA TYR A 142 -1.89 5.37 10.71
C TYR A 142 -2.42 4.61 9.49
N ALA A 143 -2.52 5.27 8.34
CA ALA A 143 -2.85 4.60 7.09
C ALA A 143 -1.78 3.55 6.74
N ALA A 144 -0.49 3.89 6.81
CA ALA A 144 0.60 2.96 6.54
C ALA A 144 0.58 1.73 7.47
N VAL A 145 0.47 1.93 8.78
CA VAL A 145 0.40 0.84 9.76
C VAL A 145 -0.84 -0.03 9.55
N SER A 146 -2.01 0.58 9.27
CA SER A 146 -3.23 -0.18 9.02
C SER A 146 -3.10 -1.09 7.80
N ILE A 147 -2.53 -0.60 6.69
CA ILE A 147 -2.34 -1.36 5.47
C ILE A 147 -1.26 -2.43 5.64
N LEU A 148 -0.20 -2.13 6.39
CA LEU A 148 0.83 -3.11 6.73
C LEU A 148 0.21 -4.32 7.44
N VAL A 149 -0.57 -4.08 8.50
CA VAL A 149 -1.21 -5.16 9.27
C VAL A 149 -2.26 -5.88 8.42
N LEU A 150 -3.14 -5.13 7.75
CA LEU A 150 -4.23 -5.71 6.97
C LEU A 150 -3.73 -6.48 5.75
N GLY A 151 -2.64 -6.05 5.12
CA GLY A 151 -1.99 -6.77 4.02
C GLY A 151 -1.45 -8.13 4.46
N LEU A 152 -0.82 -8.21 5.63
CA LEU A 152 -0.36 -9.47 6.24
C LEU A 152 -1.53 -10.38 6.61
N VAL A 153 -2.58 -9.81 7.22
CA VAL A 153 -3.81 -10.54 7.54
C VAL A 153 -4.44 -11.10 6.28
N LEU A 154 -4.57 -10.30 5.23
CA LEU A 154 -5.14 -10.70 3.94
C LEU A 154 -4.35 -11.86 3.32
N ALA A 155 -3.03 -11.76 3.29
CA ALA A 155 -2.17 -12.83 2.79
C ALA A 155 -2.31 -14.11 3.62
N PHE A 156 -2.37 -13.98 4.95
CA PHE A 156 -2.51 -15.11 5.87
C PHE A 156 -3.85 -15.84 5.70
N ILE A 157 -4.98 -15.12 5.75
CA ILE A 157 -6.32 -15.74 5.66
C ILE A 157 -6.54 -16.41 4.31
N ASN A 158 -5.99 -15.82 3.24
CA ASN A 158 -6.03 -16.43 1.91
C ASN A 158 -5.06 -17.61 1.83
N LYS A 159 -3.90 -17.61 2.49
CA LYS A 159 -2.99 -18.77 2.52
C LYS A 159 -3.58 -19.99 3.24
N ILE A 160 -4.40 -19.83 4.28
CA ILE A 160 -4.92 -20.98 5.05
C ILE A 160 -6.29 -21.49 4.57
N GLN A 161 -6.93 -20.81 3.62
CA GLN A 161 -8.24 -21.20 3.12
C GLN A 161 -8.16 -22.54 2.37
N LYS A 162 -8.92 -23.54 2.83
CA LYS A 162 -9.03 -24.86 2.19
C LYS A 162 -9.87 -24.76 0.92
N THR A 163 -9.41 -25.42 -0.15
CA THR A 163 -10.20 -25.67 -1.37
C THR A 163 -11.29 -26.67 -1.03
N THR A 164 -12.50 -26.20 -0.79
CA THR A 164 -13.70 -27.04 -0.79
C THR A 164 -14.31 -27.04 -2.17
#